data_AF-X0ZDT1-F1
#
_entry.id   AF-X0ZDT1-F1
#
_cell.length_a   1.000
_cell.length_b   1.000
_cell.length_c   1.000
_cell.angle_alpha   90.00
_cell.angle_beta   90.00
_cell.angle_gamma   90.00
#
_symmetry.space_group_name_H-M   'P 1'
#
loop_
_entity.id
_entity.type
_entity.pdbx_description
1 polymer ?
#
loop_
_entity_poly.entity_id
_entity_poly.type
_entity_poly.pdbx_seq_one_letter_code
_entity_poly.pdbx_strand_id
1 'polypeptide(L)'
;MYVETHNKLGNPRRIECTRVVIRDVQFNNPIAVIIEHTPGQFWIAQAGEEKFQRALDLMGIKDTLIVHSLEESESADGRAS
;
A
#
# COMPACT_ATOMS: atom_id res chain seq x y z
N MET A 1 4.75 8.15 -3.48
CA MET A 1 5.65 7.75 -2.37
C MET A 1 7.08 7.79 -2.88
N TYR A 2 8.11 7.73 -2.03
CA TYR A 2 9.50 7.67 -2.50
C TYR A 2 10.31 6.62 -1.74
N VAL A 3 11.25 5.97 -2.42
CA VAL A 3 12.32 5.18 -1.80
C VAL A 3 13.52 6.09 -1.62
N GLU A 4 14.01 6.18 -0.38
CA GLU A 4 15.31 6.81 -0.11
C GLU A 4 16.39 5.73 -0.10
N THR A 5 17.41 5.90 -0.92
CA THR A 5 18.56 4.99 -1.00
C THR A 5 19.79 5.71 -0.47
N HIS A 6 20.53 5.06 0.43
CA HIS A 6 21.73 5.62 1.06
C HIS A 6 22.94 4.81 0.63
N ASN A 7 23.97 5.51 0.14
CA ASN A 7 25.30 4.93 -0.03
C ASN A 7 26.21 5.47 1.07
N LYS A 8 26.26 4.78 2.22
CA LYS A 8 26.91 5.28 3.45
C LYS A 8 26.29 6.63 3.86
N LEU A 9 27.12 7.62 4.21
CA LEU A 9 26.69 8.97 4.60
C LEU A 9 26.64 9.95 3.42
N GLY A 10 27.06 9.54 2.22
CA GLY A 10 27.21 10.44 1.08
C GLY A 10 26.08 10.26 0.07
N ASN A 11 25.17 11.23 0.03
CA ASN A 11 24.16 11.40 -1.02
C ASN A 11 22.97 10.43 -0.95
N PRO A 12 22.01 10.68 -0.05
CA PRO A 12 20.70 10.04 -0.16
C PRO A 12 20.07 10.39 -1.52
N ARG A 13 19.55 9.39 -2.23
CA ARG A 13 18.75 9.59 -3.44
C ARG A 13 17.32 9.20 -3.18
N ARG A 14 16.40 10.07 -3.56
CA ARG A 14 14.96 9.81 -3.53
C ARG A 14 14.50 9.41 -4.91
N ILE A 15 13.81 8.28 -4.98
CA ILE A 15 13.23 7.73 -6.20
C ILE A 15 11.73 7.69 -5.99
N GLU A 16 10.98 8.39 -6.83
CA GLU A 16 9.52 8.26 -6.81
C GLU A 16 9.12 6.84 -7.14
N CYS A 17 8.15 6.32 -6.40
CA CYS A 17 7.65 4.98 -6.61
C CYS A 17 6.15 4.91 -6.38
N THR A 18 5.56 3.85 -6.94
CA THR A 18 4.16 3.49 -6.77
C THR A 18 4.11 2.13 -6.09
N ARG A 19 3.29 2.00 -5.04
CA ARG A 19 3.01 0.73 -4.36
C ARG A 19 1.54 0.40 -4.50
N VAL A 20 1.26 -0.80 -4.97
CA VAL A 20 -0.09 -1.39 -4.99
C VAL A 20 -0.08 -2.59 -4.05
N VAL A 21 -1.00 -2.60 -3.10
CA VAL A 21 -1.23 -3.75 -2.22
C VAL A 21 -2.56 -4.35 -2.61
N ILE A 22 -2.53 -5.60 -3.07
CA ILE A 22 -3.72 -6.36 -3.41
C ILE A 22 -4.11 -7.13 -2.15
N ARG A 23 -5.38 -6.98 -1.75
CA ARG A 23 -5.92 -7.63 -0.56
C ARG A 23 -7.09 -8.52 -0.93
N ASP A 24 -7.23 -9.61 -0.19
CA ASP A 24 -8.43 -10.44 -0.21
C ASP A 24 -9.62 -9.64 0.31
N VAL A 25 -10.77 -9.76 -0.35
CA VAL A 25 -11.97 -8.97 -0.02
C VAL A 25 -12.62 -9.44 1.28
N GLN A 26 -12.54 -10.74 1.59
CA GLN A 26 -13.26 -11.34 2.71
C GLN A 26 -12.57 -11.08 4.05
N PHE A 27 -11.24 -11.15 4.07
CA PHE A 27 -10.42 -11.07 5.29
C PHE A 27 -9.48 -9.86 5.32
N ASN A 28 -9.46 -9.06 4.24
CA ASN A 28 -8.57 -7.90 4.08
C ASN A 28 -7.07 -8.24 4.21
N ASN A 29 -6.72 -9.52 4.03
CA ASN A 29 -5.36 -10.02 4.08
C ASN A 29 -4.61 -9.61 2.81
N PRO A 30 -3.36 -9.11 2.89
CA PRO A 30 -2.56 -8.86 1.70
C PRO A 30 -2.24 -10.17 0.99
N ILE A 31 -2.52 -10.24 -0.31
CA ILE A 31 -2.27 -11.40 -1.17
C ILE A 31 -1.19 -11.16 -2.22
N ALA A 32 -0.92 -9.90 -2.56
CA ALA A 32 0.20 -9.52 -3.41
C ALA A 32 0.61 -8.06 -3.19
N VAL A 33 1.87 -7.75 -3.49
CA VAL A 33 2.38 -6.38 -3.53
C VAL A 33 3.12 -6.15 -4.83
N ILE A 34 2.87 -5.00 -5.45
CA ILE A 34 3.54 -4.52 -6.66
C ILE A 34 4.22 -3.20 -6.33
N ILE A 35 5.49 -3.07 -6.70
CA ILE A 35 6.27 -1.85 -6.55
C ILE A 35 6.87 -1.48 -7.90
N GLU A 36 6.48 -0.31 -8.40
CA GLU A 36 7.17 0.34 -9.52
C GLU A 36 8.14 1.36 -8.94
N HIS A 37 9.44 1.06 -9.02
CA HIS A 37 10.52 1.94 -8.54
C HIS A 37 11.30 2.57 -9.69
N THR A 38 11.01 2.17 -10.93
CA THR A 38 11.53 2.76 -12.17
C THR A 38 10.42 2.61 -13.20
N PRO A 39 10.12 3.64 -14.01
CA PRO A 39 9.03 3.56 -14.98
C PRO A 39 9.12 2.30 -15.85
N GLY A 40 8.07 1.47 -15.79
CA GLY A 40 7.98 0.20 -16.53
C GLY A 40 8.71 -0.98 -15.91
N GLN A 41 9.35 -0.84 -14.74
CA GLN A 41 9.97 -1.95 -14.00
C GLN A 41 9.23 -2.22 -12.69
N PHE A 42 8.69 -3.44 -12.60
CA PHE A 42 7.86 -3.87 -11.49
C PHE A 42 8.55 -4.96 -10.70
N TRP A 43 8.62 -4.76 -9.39
CA TRP A 43 8.88 -5.84 -8.45
C TRP A 43 7.55 -6.33 -7.88
N ILE A 44 7.33 -7.64 -7.92
CA ILE A 44 6.07 -8.28 -7.51
C ILE A 44 6.41 -9.37 -6.51
N ALA A 45 5.66 -9.43 -5.41
CA ALA A 45 5.68 -10.57 -4.50
C ALA A 45 4.26 -11.01 -4.14
N GLN A 46 4.05 -12.31 -4.06
CA GLN A 46 2.73 -12.92 -3.85
C GLN A 46 2.68 -13.81 -2.61
N ALA A 47 1.49 -13.95 -2.02
CA ALA A 47 1.28 -14.87 -0.91
C ALA A 47 1.71 -16.31 -1.29
N GLY A 48 2.48 -16.94 -0.40
CA GLY A 48 3.09 -18.25 -0.63
C GLY A 48 4.55 -18.18 -1.09
N GLU A 49 5.03 -17.03 -1.56
CA GLU A 49 6.45 -16.84 -1.87
C GLU A 49 7.28 -16.57 -0.61
N GLU A 50 8.50 -17.12 -0.56
CA GLU A 50 9.41 -17.01 0.60
C GLU A 50 9.65 -15.55 1.01
N LYS A 51 9.74 -14.64 0.04
CA LYS A 51 10.05 -13.23 0.27
C LYS A 51 8.84 -12.37 0.59
N PHE A 52 7.63 -12.89 0.42
CA PHE A 52 6.41 -12.09 0.57
C PHE A 52 6.26 -11.56 1.99
N GLN A 53 6.44 -12.44 2.98
CA GLN A 53 6.27 -12.04 4.38
C GLN A 53 7.26 -10.95 4.78
N ARG A 54 8.52 -11.12 4.39
CA ARG A 54 9.58 -10.14 4.62
C ARG A 54 9.28 -8.81 3.94
N ALA A 55 8.69 -8.84 2.76
CA ALA A 55 8.32 -7.63 2.04
C ALA A 55 7.21 -6.86 2.77
N LEU A 56 6.18 -7.54 3.27
CA LEU A 56 5.12 -6.91 4.07
C LEU A 56 5.68 -6.21 5.31
N ASP A 57 6.64 -6.85 5.98
CA ASP A 57 7.28 -6.32 7.19
C ASP A 57 8.12 -5.07 6.87
N LEU A 58 8.99 -5.15 5.87
CA LEU A 58 9.85 -4.02 5.48
C LEU A 58 9.06 -2.81 4.98
N MET A 59 7.88 -3.02 4.43
CA MET A 59 7.02 -1.96 3.93
C MET A 59 6.02 -1.41 4.96
N GLY A 60 6.02 -1.94 6.19
CA GLY A 60 5.04 -1.57 7.22
C GLY A 60 3.59 -1.82 6.80
N ILE A 61 3.35 -2.77 5.88
CA ILE A 61 2.00 -3.04 5.35
C ILE A 61 1.13 -3.72 6.42
N LYS A 62 1.77 -4.48 7.33
CA LYS A 62 1.11 -5.04 8.52
C LYS A 62 0.55 -3.97 9.44
N ASP A 63 1.23 -2.84 9.54
CA ASP A 63 0.90 -1.76 10.47
C ASP A 63 0.10 -0.63 9.80
N THR A 64 -0.21 -0.76 8.51
CA THR A 64 -0.95 0.25 7.76
C THR A 64 -2.45 0.14 8.04
N LEU A 65 -3.01 1.15 8.70
CA LEU A 65 -4.45 1.29 8.91
C LEU A 65 -5.09 1.99 7.70
N ILE A 66 -6.07 1.35 7.07
CA ILE A 66 -6.85 1.95 5.98
C ILE A 66 -8.01 2.72 6.63
N VAL A 67 -7.95 4.05 6.59
CA VAL A 67 -9.06 4.90 7.02
C VAL A 67 -9.96 5.13 5.82
N HIS A 68 -11.17 4.59 5.87
CA HIS A 68 -12.23 5.02 4.96
C HIS A 68 -12.79 6.33 5.51
N SER A 69 -12.82 7.41 4.71
CA SER A 69 -13.59 8.58 5.12
C SER A 69 -15.05 8.17 5.20
N LEU A 70 -15.65 8.36 6.37
CA LEU A 70 -17.09 8.34 6.51
C LEU A 70 -17.61 9.57 5.76
N GLU A 71 -17.99 9.40 4.50
CA GLU A 71 -18.85 10.38 3.85
C GLU A 71 -20.23 10.33 4.53
N GLU A 72 -20.73 11.53 4.81
CA GLU A 72 -21.77 11.87 5.78
C GLU A 72 -23.08 11.09 5.56
N SER A 73 -23.56 10.45 6.62
CA SER A 73 -24.96 10.09 6.72
C SER A 73 -25.79 11.36 6.88
N GLU A 74 -26.19 11.99 5.77
CA GLU A 74 -27.32 12.91 5.82
C GLU A 74 -28.55 12.12 6.29
N SER A 75 -28.95 12.47 7.50
CA SER A 75 -30.06 11.87 8.21
C SER A 75 -31.37 12.44 7.69
N ALA A 76 -32.27 11.54 7.32
CA ALA A 76 -33.72 11.57 7.56
C ALA A 76 -34.58 12.81 7.18
N ASP A 77 -35.66 12.47 6.47
CA ASP A 77 -37.01 13.06 6.57
C ASP A 77 -37.23 14.53 6.20
N GLY A 78 -38.02 14.72 5.14
CA GLY A 78 -38.78 15.96 4.99
C GLY A 78 -39.39 16.22 3.63
N ARG A 79 -40.45 15.48 3.27
CA ARG A 79 -41.77 16.03 2.90
C ARG A 79 -42.62 14.99 2.14
N ALA A 80 -43.56 14.42 2.87
CA ALA A 80 -44.89 14.20 2.32
C ALA A 80 -45.58 15.56 2.16
N SER A 81 -46.05 15.88 0.95
CA SER A 81 -47.17 16.79 0.66
C SER A 81 -47.59 16.54 -0.79
#